data_AF-A0A1M4W143-F1
#
_entry.id   AF-A0A1M4W143-F1
#
_cell.length_a   1.000
_cell.length_b   1.000
_cell.length_c   1.000
_cell.angle_alpha   90.00
_cell.angle_beta   90.00
_cell.angle_gamma   90.00
#
_symmetry.space_group_name_H-M   'P 1'
#
loop_
_entity.id
_entity.type
_entity.pdbx_description
1 polymer ?
#
loop_
_entity_poly.entity_id
_entity_poly.type
_entity_poly.pdbx_seq_one_letter_code
_entity_poly.pdbx_strand_id
1 'polypeptide(L)' 'MRKCIRCGTEMVEHCSIKVEGAGYGIVMATDDRKLFPNRIGKPQVAVCPECGEVSIYMADVAGKLGNTPVPESR' A
#
# COMPACT_ATOMS: atom_id res chain seq x y z
N MET A 1 4.58 14.92 1.49
CA MET A 1 5.64 14.27 0.72
C MET A 1 6.30 13.21 1.58
N ARG A 2 6.27 11.95 1.13
CA ARG A 2 6.78 10.80 1.87
C ARG A 2 8.32 10.81 1.87
N LYS A 3 8.91 10.55 3.03
CA LYS A 3 10.37 10.40 3.19
C LYS A 3 10.71 8.90 3.23
N CYS A 4 11.81 8.52 2.58
CA CYS A 4 12.31 7.17 2.59
C CYS A 4 12.73 6.77 4.01
N ILE A 5 12.21 5.63 4.51
CA ILE A 5 12.55 5.14 5.85
C ILE A 5 14.01 4.68 6.00
N ARG A 6 14.70 4.42 4.88
CA ARG A 6 16.09 3.93 4.87
C ARG A 6 17.11 5.06 4.85
N CYS A 7 16.90 6.08 4.02
CA CYS A 7 17.89 7.13 3.78
C CYS A 7 17.35 8.56 3.95
N GLY A 8 16.07 8.74 4.26
CA GLY A 8 15.45 10.05 4.49
C GLY A 8 15.15 10.87 3.24
N THR A 9 15.54 10.41 2.04
CA THR A 9 15.27 11.13 0.77
C THR A 9 13.77 11.24 0.49
N GLU A 10 13.35 12.33 -0.17
CA GLU A 10 11.99 12.44 -0.71
C GLU A 10 11.71 11.36 -1.74
N MET A 11 10.59 10.68 -1.59
CA MET A 11 10.21 9.59 -2.49
C MET A 11 9.39 10.13 -3.67
N VAL A 12 9.52 9.46 -4.82
CA VAL A 12 8.64 9.67 -5.97
C VAL A 12 7.31 8.99 -5.67
N GLU A 13 6.26 9.77 -5.47
CA GLU A 13 4.89 9.29 -5.18
C GLU A 13 4.08 9.05 -6.48
N HIS A 14 2.85 8.55 -6.34
CA HIS A 14 1.92 8.23 -7.44
C HIS A 14 2.38 7.14 -8.41
N CYS A 15 3.34 6.31 -7.98
CA CYS A 15 3.67 5.08 -8.69
C CYS A 15 2.51 4.07 -8.58
N SER A 16 2.45 3.12 -9.52
CA SER A 16 1.43 2.05 -9.52
C SER A 16 2.08 0.69 -9.74
N ILE A 17 1.52 -0.35 -9.10
CA ILE A 17 1.89 -1.75 -9.37
C ILE A 17 0.95 -2.29 -10.43
N LYS A 18 1.54 -2.83 -11.49
CA LYS A 18 0.85 -3.52 -12.58
C LYS A 18 1.35 -4.96 -12.64
N VAL A 19 0.44 -5.87 -13.00
CA VAL A 19 0.83 -7.24 -13.33
C VAL A 19 1.24 -7.25 -14.79
N GLU A 20 2.44 -7.76 -15.08
CA GLU A 20 2.94 -7.85 -16.45
C GLU A 20 2.01 -8.72 -17.31
N GLY A 21 1.75 -8.30 -18.55
CA GLY A 21 0.81 -8.97 -19.45
C GLY A 21 -0.68 -8.76 -19.10
N ALA A 22 -1.00 -8.02 -18.04
CA ALA A 22 -2.38 -7.71 -17.66
C ALA A 22 -2.67 -6.20 -17.73
N GLY A 23 -3.89 -5.86 -18.16
CA GLY A 23 -4.38 -4.48 -18.19
C GLY A 23 -4.87 -3.94 -16.83
N TYR A 24 -4.82 -4.76 -15.78
CA TYR A 24 -5.29 -4.43 -14.43
C TYR A 24 -4.14 -4.37 -13.42
N GLY A 25 -4.30 -3.51 -12.40
CA GLY A 25 -3.40 -3.42 -11.26
C GLY A 25 -3.85 -4.31 -10.09
N ILE A 26 -3.15 -4.19 -8.96
CA ILE A 26 -3.51 -4.90 -7.71
C ILE A 26 -4.55 -4.13 -6.88
N VAL A 27 -5.34 -4.85 -6.10
CA VAL A 27 -6.30 -4.31 -5.12
C VAL A 27 -6.09 -5.02 -3.79
N MET A 28 -6.14 -4.27 -2.70
CA MET A 28 -6.06 -4.81 -1.34
C MET A 28 -7.45 -5.21 -0.83
N ALA A 29 -7.51 -6.29 -0.06
CA ALA A 29 -8.74 -6.80 0.54
C ALA A 29 -8.51 -7.17 2.02
N THR A 30 -9.56 -7.16 2.84
CA THR A 30 -9.45 -7.31 4.31
C THR A 30 -9.26 -8.76 4.80
N ASP A 31 -9.63 -9.76 4.01
CA ASP A 31 -9.59 -11.18 4.40
C ASP A 31 -9.54 -12.06 3.16
N ASP A 32 -8.39 -12.64 2.85
CA ASP A 32 -8.17 -13.47 1.67
C ASP A 32 -8.87 -14.84 1.73
N ARG A 33 -9.41 -15.23 2.90
CA ARG A 33 -10.12 -16.52 3.09
C ARG A 33 -11.60 -16.46 2.74
N LYS A 34 -12.16 -15.27 2.52
CA LYS A 34 -13.58 -15.12 2.14
C LYS A 34 -13.73 -15.17 0.62
N LEU A 35 -14.81 -15.82 0.16
CA LEU A 35 -15.18 -15.85 -1.26
C LEU A 35 -15.46 -14.45 -1.84
N PHE A 36 -15.91 -13.51 -0.99
CA PHE A 36 -16.14 -12.11 -1.35
C PHE A 36 -15.56 -11.18 -0.29
N PRO A 37 -14.26 -10.87 -0.36
CA PRO A 37 -13.64 -10.03 0.63
C PRO A 37 -13.91 -8.55 0.35
N ASN A 38 -14.06 -7.77 1.42
CA ASN A 38 -14.24 -6.33 1.30
C ASN A 38 -12.97 -5.72 0.70
N ARG A 39 -13.12 -4.99 -0.40
CA ARG A 39 -12.02 -4.32 -1.07
C ARG A 39 -11.67 -3.06 -0.29
N ILE A 40 -10.42 -2.98 0.17
CA ILE A 40 -9.85 -1.80 0.83
C ILE A 40 -9.56 -0.72 -0.23
N GLY A 41 -9.19 -1.13 -1.43
CA GLY A 41 -8.94 -0.24 -2.57
C GLY A 41 -7.59 -0.51 -3.24
N LYS A 42 -7.19 0.40 -4.14
CA LYS A 42 -5.89 0.35 -4.81
C LYS A 42 -4.81 0.93 -3.89
N PRO A 43 -3.66 0.27 -3.71
CA PRO A 43 -2.54 0.86 -3.00
C PRO A 43 -1.95 2.03 -3.77
N GLN A 44 -1.41 2.98 -3.01
CA GLN A 44 -0.47 3.96 -3.50
C GLN A 44 0.95 3.43 -3.33
N VAL A 45 1.83 3.81 -4.24
CA VAL A 45 3.22 3.40 -4.22
C VAL A 45 4.10 4.62 -4.30
N ALA A 46 5.15 4.62 -3.49
CA ALA A 46 6.24 5.57 -3.56
C ALA A 46 7.57 4.84 -3.66
N VAL A 47 8.50 5.36 -4.46
CA VAL A 47 9.82 4.76 -4.68
C VAL A 47 10.91 5.75 -4.31
N CYS A 48 11.89 5.32 -3.52
CA CYS A 48 13.06 6.14 -3.23
C CYS A 48 13.98 6.15 -4.45
N PRO A 49 14.30 7.32 -5.02
CA PRO A 49 15.17 7.40 -6.20
C PRO A 49 16.64 7.10 -5.89
N GLU A 50 17.06 7.19 -4.63
CA GLU A 50 18.47 7.02 -4.24
C GLU A 50 18.81 5.57 -3.89
N CYS A 51 18.00 4.92 -3.07
CA CYS A 51 18.31 3.58 -2.54
C CYS A 51 17.36 2.48 -3.03
N GLY A 52 16.32 2.82 -3.81
CA GLY A 52 15.38 1.86 -4.39
C GLY A 52 14.34 1.29 -3.42
N GLU A 53 14.26 1.77 -2.16
CA GLU A 53 13.21 1.37 -1.23
C GLU A 53 11.81 1.66 -1.82
N VAL A 54 10.93 0.67 -1.81
CA VAL A 54 9.55 0.75 -2.33
C VAL A 54 8.58 0.74 -1.16
N SER A 55 7.83 1.82 -1.01
CA SER A 55 6.74 1.92 -0.02
C SER A 55 5.39 1.69 -0.69
N ILE A 56 4.63 0.71 -0.21
CA ILE A 56 3.24 0.45 -0.59
C ILE A 56 2.34 0.82 0.59
N TYR A 57 1.34 1.68 0.37
CA TYR A 57 0.51 2.21 1.46
C TYR A 57 -0.92 2.55 0.99
N MET A 58 -1.82 2.74 1.95
CA MET A 58 -3.15 3.31 1.73
C MET A 58 -3.13 4.77 2.19
N ALA A 59 -3.58 5.70 1.36
CA ALA A 59 -3.73 7.10 1.81
C ALA A 59 -4.93 7.30 2.73
N ASP A 60 -5.95 6.46 2.62
CA ASP A 60 -7.14 6.52 3.46
C ASP A 60 -7.59 5.12 3.87
N VAL A 61 -7.39 4.83 5.15
CA VAL A 61 -7.74 3.57 5.82
C VAL A 61 -8.96 3.67 6.72
N ALA A 62 -9.51 4.88 6.92
CA ALA A 62 -10.59 5.11 7.87
C ALA A 62 -11.85 4.33 7.45
N GLY A 63 -12.34 3.47 8.34
CA GLY A 63 -13.53 2.64 8.10
C GLY A 63 -13.36 1.51 7.07
N LYS A 64 -12.19 1.35 6.45
CA LYS A 64 -11.93 0.33 5.41
C LYS A 64 -11.18 -0.89 5.94
N LEU A 65 -10.32 -0.68 6.93
CA LEU A 65 -9.78 -1.74 7.75
C LEU A 65 -10.80 -1.98 8.86
N GLY A 66 -11.69 -2.97 8.70
CA GLY A 66 -12.67 -3.31 9.74
C GLY A 66 -11.98 -3.46 11.09
N ASN A 67 -12.68 -3.16 12.21
CA ASN A 67 -12.17 -3.06 13.60
C ASN A 67 -11.29 -4.24 14.06
N THR A 68 -10.11 -4.36 13.49
CA THR A 68 -9.08 -5.30 13.88
C THR A 68 -8.23 -4.49 14.83
N PRO A 69 -8.21 -4.80 16.14
CA PRO A 69 -7.36 -4.07 17.06
C PRO A 69 -5.94 -4.12 16.51
N VAL A 70 -5.37 -2.95 16.21
CA VAL A 70 -3.93 -2.83 15.97
C VAL A 70 -3.30 -3.27 17.28
N PRO A 71 -2.54 -4.37 17.35
CA PRO A 71 -1.79 -4.66 18.55
C PRO A 71 -0.85 -3.48 18.75
N GLU A 72 -1.04 -2.72 19.84
CA GLU A 72 -0.06 -1.74 20.29
C GLU A 72 1.28 -2.47 20.42
N SER A 73 2.17 -2.24 19.47
CA SER A 73 3.53 -2.74 19.51
C SER A 73 4.23 -2.08 20.69
N ARG A 74 4.53 -2.88 21.73
CA ARG A 74 5.64 -2.63 22.64
C ARG A 74 6.96 -2.71 21.89
#